data_AF-A0A218WJ38-F1
#
_entry.id   AF-A0A218WJ38-F1
#
_cell.length_a   1.000
_cell.length_b   1.000
_cell.length_c   1.000
_cell.angle_alpha   90.00
_cell.angle_beta   90.00
_cell.angle_gamma   90.00
#
_symmetry.space_group_name_H-M   'P 1'
#
loop_
_entity.id
_entity.type
_entity.pdbx_description
1 polymer ?
#
loop_
_entity_poly.entity_id
_entity_poly.type
_entity_poly.pdbx_seq_one_letter_code
_entity_poly.pdbx_strand_id
1 'polypeptide(L)'
;MELVLSSMASVRKFASNYVSSGLPLNLLINNAGIMATPFMLSQDGIELQFATNHLGHFLLTNLMLETMKKTSSESNREGRIVNLSSDGHRFAYREGIRFDKVNDESVYNSIQAYGQSKLANILPANELARRLKGASTTCYVAFHPQVMGVSGKYFLDSNIVKPSSPAQDADLPKKLWDFSENLTELK
;
A
#
# COMPACT_ATOMS: atom_id res chain seq x y z
N MET A 1 6.61 1.82 19.95
CA MET A 1 5.23 1.49 19.51
C MET A 1 5.32 0.21 18.70
N GLU A 2 4.49 -0.79 18.99
CA GLU A 2 4.45 -2.07 18.25
C GLU A 2 3.48 -1.97 17.07
N LEU A 3 3.78 -2.65 15.96
CA LEU A 3 2.94 -2.69 14.76
C LEU A 3 2.95 -4.10 14.16
N VAL A 4 1.77 -4.73 14.10
CA VAL A 4 1.54 -5.99 13.40
C VAL A 4 0.61 -5.73 12.21
N LEU A 5 1.15 -5.75 10.99
CA LEU A 5 0.40 -5.38 9.78
C LEU A 5 -0.70 -6.37 9.39
N SER A 6 -0.60 -7.62 9.84
CA SER A 6 -1.63 -8.67 9.68
C SER A 6 -2.76 -8.59 10.72
N SER A 7 -2.88 -7.46 11.43
CA SER A 7 -3.92 -7.21 12.42
C SER A 7 -4.39 -5.76 12.30
N MET A 8 -5.61 -5.55 11.76
CA MET A 8 -6.15 -4.19 11.60
C MET A 8 -6.28 -3.46 12.94
N ALA A 9 -6.56 -4.19 14.02
CA ALA A 9 -6.58 -3.66 15.38
C ALA A 9 -5.19 -3.14 15.82
N SER A 10 -4.12 -3.88 15.53
CA SER A 10 -2.74 -3.46 15.82
C SER A 10 -2.37 -2.21 15.02
N VAL A 11 -2.73 -2.15 13.73
CA VAL A 11 -2.51 -0.99 12.86
C VAL A 11 -3.20 0.25 13.42
N ARG A 12 -4.48 0.16 13.80
CA ARG A 12 -5.25 1.26 14.41
C ARG A 12 -4.63 1.73 15.73
N LYS A 13 -4.20 0.78 16.58
CA LYS A 13 -3.55 1.09 17.86
C LYS A 13 -2.22 1.81 17.65
N PHE A 14 -1.39 1.33 16.72
CA PHE A 14 -0.13 2.00 16.35
C PHE A 14 -0.40 3.42 15.86
N ALA A 15 -1.33 3.57 14.91
CA ALA A 15 -1.71 4.85 14.35
C ALA A 15 -2.16 5.83 15.44
N SER A 16 -3.09 5.41 16.31
CA SER A 16 -3.56 6.23 17.42
C SER A 16 -2.42 6.67 18.34
N ASN A 17 -1.53 5.76 18.72
CA ASN A 17 -0.39 6.08 19.58
C ASN A 17 0.57 7.08 18.91
N TYR A 18 0.81 6.93 17.61
CA TYR A 18 1.65 7.86 16.86
C TYR A 18 1.00 9.25 16.79
N VAL A 19 -0.29 9.34 16.45
CA VAL A 19 -1.02 10.62 16.43
C VAL A 19 -1.00 11.29 17.80
N SER A 20 -1.24 10.54 18.88
CA SER A 20 -1.21 11.06 20.25
C SER A 20 0.17 11.53 20.70
N SER A 21 1.25 11.06 20.08
CA SER A 21 2.60 11.53 20.39
C SER A 21 2.87 12.98 19.93
N GLY A 22 2.06 13.50 19.01
CA GLY A 22 2.23 14.84 18.44
C GLY A 22 3.48 15.00 17.58
N LEU A 23 4.17 13.91 17.21
CA LEU A 23 5.37 13.96 16.39
C LEU A 23 5.03 14.28 14.92
N PRO A 24 5.90 15.05 14.22
CA PRO A 24 5.73 15.34 12.80
C PRO A 24 5.97 14.10 11.94
N LEU A 25 5.19 13.95 10.88
CA LEU A 25 5.33 12.87 9.89
C LEU A 25 5.44 13.43 8.46
N ASN A 26 6.66 13.62 7.97
CA ASN A 26 6.89 13.98 6.57
C ASN A 26 7.08 12.74 5.67
N LEU A 27 7.34 11.56 6.24
CA LEU A 27 7.75 10.40 5.47
C LEU A 27 7.14 9.10 6.02
N LEU A 28 6.38 8.41 5.18
CA LEU A 28 5.87 7.06 5.43
C LEU A 28 6.44 6.08 4.40
N ILE A 29 7.10 5.02 4.87
CA ILE A 29 7.65 3.96 4.02
C ILE A 29 6.97 2.64 4.36
N ASN A 30 6.09 2.19 3.46
CA ASN A 30 5.42 0.90 3.50
C ASN A 30 6.37 -0.17 2.93
N ASN A 31 7.37 -0.54 3.73
CA ASN A 31 8.45 -1.47 3.36
C ASN A 31 8.16 -2.93 3.77
N ALA A 32 7.54 -3.14 4.92
CA ALA A 32 7.44 -4.46 5.53
C ALA A 32 6.68 -5.45 4.63
N GLY A 33 7.06 -6.72 4.64
CA GLY A 33 6.30 -7.72 3.93
C GLY A 33 6.81 -9.12 4.13
N ILE A 34 5.92 -10.08 3.86
CA ILE A 34 6.21 -11.50 3.85
C ILE A 34 6.13 -12.02 2.41
N MET A 35 6.77 -13.16 2.15
CA MET A 35 6.91 -13.69 0.80
C MET A 35 6.75 -15.20 0.79
N ALA A 36 5.96 -15.69 -0.17
CA ALA A 36 5.87 -17.10 -0.54
C ALA A 36 5.55 -18.03 0.66
N THR A 37 4.76 -17.54 1.61
CA THR A 37 4.36 -18.33 2.78
C THR A 37 3.33 -19.39 2.40
N PRO A 38 3.18 -20.47 3.19
CA PRO A 38 2.00 -21.33 3.12
C PRO A 38 0.71 -20.52 3.29
N PHE A 39 -0.41 -21.08 2.82
CA PHE A 39 -1.72 -20.46 3.02
C PHE A 39 -1.99 -20.32 4.52
N MET A 40 -2.27 -19.10 4.95
CA MET A 40 -2.67 -18.76 6.30
C MET A 40 -3.61 -17.56 6.24
N LEU A 41 -4.51 -17.48 7.21
CA LEU A 41 -5.34 -16.30 7.42
C LEU A 41 -4.72 -15.42 8.50
N SER A 42 -4.87 -14.11 8.32
CA SER A 42 -4.57 -13.09 9.32
C SER A 42 -5.57 -13.15 10.49
N GLN A 43 -5.35 -12.33 11.52
CA GLN A 43 -6.32 -12.21 12.63
C GLN A 43 -7.69 -11.72 12.15
N ASP A 44 -7.71 -11.00 11.03
CA ASP A 44 -8.90 -10.44 10.40
C ASP A 44 -9.51 -11.40 9.34
N GLY A 45 -9.03 -12.64 9.24
CA GLY A 45 -9.58 -13.65 8.32
C GLY A 45 -9.23 -13.43 6.85
N ILE A 46 -8.15 -12.69 6.55
CA ILE A 46 -7.68 -12.42 5.17
C ILE A 46 -6.38 -13.16 4.88
N GLU A 47 -6.19 -13.65 3.67
CA GLU A 47 -4.94 -14.30 3.22
C GLU A 47 -3.72 -13.47 3.63
N LEU A 48 -2.77 -14.13 4.27
CA LEU A 48 -1.75 -13.47 5.08
C LEU A 48 -0.83 -12.53 4.27
N GLN A 49 -0.44 -12.90 3.04
CA GLN A 49 0.41 -12.05 2.23
C GLN A 49 -0.33 -10.79 1.76
N PHE A 50 -1.59 -10.91 1.37
CA PHE A 50 -2.45 -9.78 1.00
C PHE A 50 -2.75 -8.88 2.21
N ALA A 51 -3.07 -9.48 3.36
CA ALA A 51 -3.33 -8.77 4.60
C ALA A 51 -2.10 -7.95 5.04
N THR A 52 -0.93 -8.59 5.08
CA THR A 52 0.31 -7.98 5.59
C THR A 52 0.90 -6.96 4.62
N ASN A 53 1.06 -7.34 3.35
CA ASN A 53 1.84 -6.55 2.40
C ASN A 53 1.04 -5.37 1.82
N HIS A 54 -0.29 -5.50 1.76
CA HIS A 54 -1.20 -4.52 1.16
C HIS A 54 -2.19 -3.92 2.17
N LEU A 55 -3.12 -4.70 2.75
CA LEU A 55 -4.20 -4.13 3.57
C LEU A 55 -3.71 -3.40 4.82
N GLY A 56 -2.75 -3.96 5.55
CA GLY A 56 -2.17 -3.31 6.73
C GLY A 56 -1.51 -1.97 6.39
N HIS A 57 -0.77 -1.92 5.29
CA HIS A 57 -0.17 -0.68 4.79
C HIS A 57 -1.21 0.31 4.26
N PHE A 58 -2.24 -0.18 3.56
CA PHE A 58 -3.33 0.64 3.05
C PHE A 58 -4.07 1.33 4.21
N LEU A 59 -4.42 0.59 5.26
CA LEU A 59 -5.04 1.13 6.46
C LEU A 59 -4.12 2.12 7.17
N LEU A 60 -2.86 1.73 7.41
CA LEU A 60 -1.88 2.61 8.07
C LEU A 60 -1.73 3.93 7.33
N THR A 61 -1.60 3.87 6.00
CA THR A 61 -1.45 5.06 5.16
C THR A 61 -2.63 6.00 5.34
N ASN A 62 -3.85 5.50 5.20
CA ASN A 62 -5.06 6.32 5.35
C ASN A 62 -5.18 6.94 6.73
N LEU A 63 -4.87 6.19 7.80
CA LEU A 63 -4.91 6.72 9.17
C LEU A 63 -3.85 7.79 9.44
N MET A 64 -2.72 7.76 8.73
CA MET A 64 -1.63 8.73 8.88
C MET A 64 -1.79 9.99 8.02
N LEU A 65 -2.69 9.99 7.03
CA LEU A 65 -2.81 11.08 6.05
C LEU A 65 -3.00 12.46 6.68
N GLU A 66 -3.87 12.59 7.69
CA GLU A 66 -4.12 13.88 8.33
C GLU A 66 -2.90 14.39 9.09
N THR A 67 -2.17 13.51 9.78
CA THR A 67 -0.91 13.87 10.45
C THR A 67 0.14 14.33 9.43
N MET A 68 0.22 13.66 8.28
CA MET A 68 1.13 14.05 7.20
C MET A 68 0.76 15.41 6.59
N LYS A 69 -0.53 15.65 6.32
CA LYS A 69 -1.02 16.94 5.81
C LYS A 69 -0.73 18.07 6.79
N LYS A 70 -1.03 17.87 8.08
CA LYS A 70 -0.72 18.83 9.15
C LYS A 70 0.77 19.15 9.19
N THR A 71 1.61 18.12 9.24
CA THR A 71 3.07 18.28 9.25
C THR A 71 3.55 19.04 8.02
N SER A 72 3.03 18.71 6.84
CA SER A 72 3.38 19.38 5.58
C SER A 72 3.05 20.87 5.62
N SER A 73 1.87 21.22 6.14
CA SER A 73 1.42 22.61 6.30
C SER A 73 2.27 23.38 7.32
N GLU A 74 2.60 22.78 8.46
CA GLU A 74 3.35 23.44 9.53
C GLU A 74 4.84 23.60 9.22
N SER A 75 5.43 22.62 8.53
CA SER A 75 6.86 22.63 8.20
C SER A 75 7.19 23.22 6.83
N ASN A 76 6.19 23.49 5.99
CA ASN A 76 6.35 23.85 4.58
C ASN A 76 7.23 22.83 3.82
N ARG A 77 7.15 21.54 4.20
CA ARG A 77 7.89 20.43 3.60
C ARG A 77 6.93 19.35 3.18
N GLU A 78 6.87 19.09 1.86
CA GLU A 78 5.99 18.09 1.29
C GLU A 78 6.15 16.72 1.94
N GLY A 79 5.02 16.13 2.33
CA GLY A 79 4.94 14.75 2.79
C GLY A 79 5.18 13.76 1.65
N ARG A 80 5.81 12.62 1.95
CA ARG A 80 6.09 11.54 0.99
C ARG A 80 5.62 10.19 1.51
N ILE A 81 4.88 9.46 0.69
CA ILE A 81 4.46 8.08 0.97
C ILE A 81 5.13 7.19 -0.06
N VAL A 82 5.81 6.12 0.37
CA VAL A 82 6.49 5.16 -0.50
C VAL A 82 6.03 3.74 -0.22
N ASN A 83 5.50 3.09 -1.25
CA ASN A 83 5.08 1.69 -1.21
C ASN A 83 6.11 0.81 -1.90
N LEU A 84 6.70 -0.13 -1.17
CA LEU A 84 7.63 -1.08 -1.78
C LEU A 84 6.87 -2.22 -2.48
N SER A 85 7.11 -2.32 -3.78
CA SER A 85 6.69 -3.46 -4.61
C SER A 85 7.86 -4.42 -4.83
N SER A 86 7.81 -5.23 -5.90
CA SER A 86 8.84 -6.19 -6.31
C SER A 86 8.56 -6.59 -7.76
N ASP A 87 9.57 -7.05 -8.50
CA ASP A 87 9.34 -7.75 -9.78
C ASP A 87 8.46 -8.99 -9.63
N GLY A 88 8.27 -9.49 -8.40
CA GLY A 88 7.23 -10.45 -8.02
C GLY A 88 5.83 -10.09 -8.55
N HIS A 89 5.50 -8.79 -8.67
CA HIS A 89 4.19 -8.34 -9.18
C HIS A 89 3.88 -8.83 -10.61
N ARG A 90 4.91 -9.18 -11.39
CA ARG A 90 4.78 -9.74 -12.75
C ARG A 90 4.31 -11.20 -12.74
N PHE A 91 4.46 -11.88 -11.61
CA PHE A 91 4.01 -13.27 -11.39
C PHE A 91 2.67 -13.34 -10.64
N ALA A 92 1.93 -12.24 -10.54
CA ALA A 92 0.57 -12.27 -10.02
C ALA A 92 -0.32 -13.24 -10.82
N TYR A 93 -1.49 -13.57 -10.27
CA TYR A 93 -2.51 -14.33 -11.01
C TYR A 93 -2.84 -13.65 -12.34
N ARG A 94 -3.36 -14.43 -13.30
CA ARG A 94 -3.70 -13.93 -14.64
C ARG A 94 -4.69 -12.76 -14.58
N GLU A 95 -5.61 -12.81 -13.61
CA GLU A 95 -6.62 -11.81 -13.32
C GLU A 95 -6.05 -10.56 -12.59
N GLY A 96 -4.77 -10.58 -12.20
CA GLY A 96 -4.14 -9.54 -11.39
C GLY A 96 -4.54 -9.67 -9.92
N ILE A 97 -5.71 -9.12 -9.56
CA ILE A 97 -6.29 -9.22 -8.22
C ILE A 97 -7.52 -10.12 -8.25
N ARG A 98 -7.52 -11.20 -7.47
CA ARG A 98 -8.64 -12.13 -7.38
C ARG A 98 -9.61 -11.76 -6.25
N PHE A 99 -10.40 -10.71 -6.43
CA PHE A 99 -11.31 -10.16 -5.41
C PHE A 99 -12.17 -11.22 -4.70
N ASP A 100 -12.78 -12.13 -5.45
CA ASP A 100 -13.68 -13.16 -4.90
C ASP A 100 -12.94 -14.40 -4.35
N LYS A 101 -11.63 -14.49 -4.57
CA LYS A 101 -10.80 -15.66 -4.25
C LYS A 101 -9.53 -15.32 -3.47
N VAL A 102 -9.50 -14.16 -2.81
CA VAL A 102 -8.34 -13.75 -1.99
C VAL A 102 -8.06 -14.80 -0.93
N ASN A 103 -9.12 -15.33 -0.30
CA ASN A 103 -9.04 -16.30 0.81
C ASN A 103 -9.26 -17.76 0.39
N ASP A 104 -9.30 -18.05 -0.92
CA ASP A 104 -9.57 -19.41 -1.40
C ASP A 104 -8.28 -20.26 -1.38
N GLU A 105 -8.17 -21.12 -0.38
CA GLU A 105 -7.04 -22.04 -0.19
C GLU A 105 -6.87 -23.02 -1.35
N SER A 106 -7.97 -23.48 -1.97
CA SER A 106 -7.96 -24.53 -2.99
C SER A 106 -7.23 -24.12 -4.27
N VAL A 107 -7.16 -22.80 -4.52
CA VAL A 107 -6.50 -22.18 -5.67
C VAL A 107 -5.30 -21.34 -5.24
N TYR A 108 -4.81 -21.53 -4.01
CA TYR A 108 -3.69 -20.78 -3.48
C TYR A 108 -2.37 -21.21 -4.14
N ASN A 109 -1.63 -20.23 -4.65
CA ASN A 109 -0.24 -20.39 -5.04
C ASN A 109 0.58 -19.32 -4.33
N SER A 110 1.57 -19.74 -3.53
CA SER A 110 2.30 -18.83 -2.65
C SER A 110 3.07 -17.73 -3.39
N ILE A 111 3.60 -18.03 -4.58
CA ILE A 111 4.31 -17.07 -5.44
C ILE A 111 3.32 -16.10 -6.11
N GLN A 112 2.21 -16.61 -6.63
CA GLN A 112 1.20 -15.75 -7.27
C GLN A 112 0.45 -14.89 -6.25
N ALA A 113 0.20 -15.38 -5.04
CA ALA A 113 -0.34 -14.61 -3.92
C ALA A 113 0.62 -13.49 -3.50
N TYR A 114 1.92 -13.78 -3.41
CA TYR A 114 2.93 -12.74 -3.23
C TYR A 114 2.89 -11.71 -4.35
N GLY A 115 2.87 -12.16 -5.61
CA GLY A 115 2.78 -11.31 -6.79
C GLY A 115 1.54 -10.42 -6.78
N GLN A 116 0.38 -10.97 -6.46
CA GLN A 116 -0.87 -10.22 -6.26
C GLN A 116 -0.69 -9.14 -5.18
N SER A 117 -0.08 -9.47 -4.04
CA SER A 117 0.16 -8.50 -2.96
C SER A 117 1.09 -7.36 -3.38
N LYS A 118 2.12 -7.64 -4.19
CA LYS A 118 3.06 -6.62 -4.69
C LYS A 118 2.48 -5.82 -5.85
N LEU A 119 1.60 -6.40 -6.66
CA LEU A 119 0.77 -5.69 -7.62
C LEU A 119 -0.18 -4.71 -6.90
N ALA A 120 -0.78 -5.17 -5.81
CA ALA A 120 -1.64 -4.36 -4.95
C ALA A 120 -0.89 -3.20 -4.26
N ASN A 121 0.44 -3.22 -4.17
CA ASN A 121 1.21 -2.05 -3.69
C ASN A 121 1.40 -0.95 -4.76
N ILE A 122 1.33 -1.32 -6.05
CA ILE A 122 1.49 -0.38 -7.18
C ILE A 122 0.17 0.37 -7.45
N LEU A 123 -0.94 -0.37 -7.50
CA LEU A 123 -2.24 0.13 -7.93
C LEU A 123 -2.76 1.33 -7.08
N PRO A 124 -2.76 1.28 -5.73
CA PRO A 124 -3.27 2.36 -4.88
C PRO A 124 -2.36 3.59 -4.88
N ALA A 125 -1.08 3.49 -5.24
CA ALA A 125 -0.21 4.66 -5.29
C ALA A 125 -0.70 5.67 -6.34
N ASN A 126 -1.22 5.18 -7.47
CA ASN A 126 -1.81 6.00 -8.52
C ASN A 126 -3.13 6.63 -8.08
N GLU A 127 -3.99 5.84 -7.43
CA GLU A 127 -5.28 6.31 -6.94
C GLU A 127 -5.14 7.29 -5.77
N LEU A 128 -4.22 7.04 -4.83
CA LEU A 128 -3.87 7.95 -3.75
C LEU A 128 -3.33 9.27 -4.33
N ALA A 129 -2.40 9.23 -5.28
CA ALA A 129 -1.92 10.43 -5.96
C ALA A 129 -3.05 11.19 -6.66
N ARG A 130 -4.02 10.49 -7.26
CA ARG A 130 -5.20 11.09 -7.89
C ARG A 130 -6.10 11.78 -6.86
N ARG A 131 -6.37 11.13 -5.73
CA ARG A 131 -7.22 11.64 -4.64
C ARG A 131 -6.56 12.80 -3.88
N LEU A 132 -5.22 12.80 -3.80
CA LEU A 132 -4.43 13.86 -3.20
C LEU A 132 -4.10 15.01 -4.18
N LYS A 133 -4.66 15.03 -5.41
CA LYS A 133 -4.53 16.19 -6.30
C LYS A 133 -5.13 17.43 -5.62
N GLY A 134 -4.25 18.33 -5.14
CA GLY A 134 -4.62 19.51 -4.34
C GLY A 134 -4.18 19.46 -2.87
N ALA A 135 -3.63 18.33 -2.40
CA ALA A 135 -3.00 18.22 -1.09
C ALA A 135 -1.47 18.42 -1.20
N SER A 136 -0.84 18.96 -0.15
CA SER A 136 0.62 19.17 -0.09
C SER A 136 1.44 17.87 0.04
N THR A 137 0.78 16.71 0.11
CA THR A 137 1.42 15.40 0.27
C THR A 137 1.45 14.64 -1.06
N THR A 138 2.64 14.22 -1.47
CA THR A 138 2.86 13.57 -2.76
C THR A 138 3.22 12.09 -2.56
N CYS A 139 2.58 11.19 -3.31
CA CYS A 139 2.89 9.75 -3.28
C CYS A 139 4.05 9.44 -4.23
N TYR A 140 5.14 8.89 -3.70
CA TYR A 140 6.38 8.56 -4.41
C TYR A 140 6.65 7.05 -4.38
N VAL A 141 7.57 6.58 -5.20
CA VAL A 141 8.10 5.19 -5.13
C VAL A 141 9.63 5.20 -4.99
N ALA A 142 10.27 6.38 -4.93
CA ALA A 142 11.73 6.53 -4.85
C ALA A 142 12.17 7.73 -3.98
N PHE A 143 13.39 7.65 -3.44
CA PHE A 143 14.04 8.67 -2.59
C PHE A 143 15.31 9.25 -3.23
N HIS A 144 15.15 10.07 -4.27
CA HIS A 144 16.27 10.76 -4.92
C HIS A 144 15.90 12.22 -5.28
N PRO A 145 16.81 13.21 -5.18
CA PRO A 145 16.51 14.59 -5.57
C PRO A 145 15.98 14.74 -6.99
N GLN A 146 16.43 13.87 -7.92
CA GLN A 146 15.97 13.85 -9.32
C GLN A 146 14.51 13.42 -9.49
N VAL A 147 13.87 12.86 -8.46
CA VAL A 147 12.45 12.48 -8.48
C VAL A 147 11.56 13.50 -7.75
N MET A 148 12.10 14.69 -7.43
CA MET A 148 11.29 15.80 -6.93
C MET A 148 10.18 16.13 -7.95
N GLY A 149 8.94 16.26 -7.48
CA GLY A 149 7.77 16.48 -8.35
C GLY A 149 7.25 15.25 -9.13
N VAL A 150 7.90 14.08 -9.05
CA VAL A 150 7.48 12.88 -9.78
C VAL A 150 6.57 11.98 -8.92
N SER A 151 5.26 11.97 -9.17
CA SER A 151 4.30 11.14 -8.41
C SER A 151 3.66 10.03 -9.24
N GLY A 152 3.21 8.96 -8.56
CA GLY A 152 2.47 7.85 -9.21
C GLY A 152 3.26 7.10 -10.29
N LYS A 153 4.58 6.97 -10.14
CA LYS A 153 5.46 6.22 -11.07
C LYS A 153 5.99 4.97 -10.40
N TYR A 154 6.16 3.90 -11.18
CA TYR A 154 6.86 2.69 -10.77
C TYR A 154 8.35 2.83 -11.07
N PHE A 155 9.20 2.48 -10.10
CA PHE A 155 10.65 2.50 -10.24
C PHE A 155 11.23 1.09 -10.08
N LEU A 156 12.19 0.76 -10.93
CA LEU A 156 13.01 -0.45 -10.84
C LEU A 156 14.44 -0.05 -11.17
N ASP A 157 15.41 -0.48 -10.35
CA ASP A 157 16.83 -0.12 -10.46
C ASP A 157 17.05 1.40 -10.63
N SER A 158 16.34 2.20 -9.83
CA SER A 158 16.34 3.67 -9.87
C SER A 158 15.82 4.30 -11.17
N ASN A 159 15.25 3.53 -12.09
CA ASN A 159 14.70 4.00 -13.35
C ASN A 159 13.17 3.94 -13.34
N ILE A 160 12.50 4.89 -13.99
CA ILE A 160 11.06 4.82 -14.23
C ILE A 160 10.80 3.70 -15.23
N VAL A 161 10.05 2.69 -14.82
CA VAL A 161 9.76 1.51 -15.64
C VAL A 161 8.26 1.32 -15.76
N LYS A 162 7.82 0.76 -16.89
CA LYS A 162 6.42 0.36 -17.08
C LYS A 162 6.13 -0.92 -16.25
N PRO A 163 5.13 -0.91 -15.36
CA PRO A 163 4.77 -2.10 -14.58
C PRO A 163 4.04 -3.12 -15.45
N SER A 164 3.65 -4.27 -14.88
CA SER A 164 2.89 -5.31 -15.60
C SER A 164 1.58 -4.78 -16.21
N SER A 165 1.02 -5.49 -17.20
CA SER A 165 -0.23 -5.07 -17.87
C SER A 165 -1.40 -4.89 -16.90
N PRO A 166 -1.63 -5.78 -15.90
CA PRO A 166 -2.68 -5.54 -14.89
C PRO A 166 -2.47 -4.25 -14.09
N ALA A 167 -1.23 -3.81 -13.84
CA ALA A 167 -0.95 -2.56 -13.14
C ALA A 167 -1.29 -1.30 -13.96
N GLN A 168 -1.53 -1.46 -15.26
CA GLN A 168 -1.88 -0.39 -16.19
C GLN A 168 -3.39 -0.32 -16.48
N ASP A 169 -4.17 -1.24 -15.93
CA ASP A 169 -5.64 -1.23 -16.02
C ASP A 169 -6.19 0.04 -15.36
N ALA A 170 -7.10 0.73 -16.05
CA ALA A 170 -7.65 2.02 -15.58
C ALA A 170 -8.66 1.86 -14.44
N ASP A 171 -9.36 0.73 -14.37
CA ASP A 171 -10.43 0.47 -13.41
C ASP A 171 -9.94 -0.31 -12.18
N LEU A 172 -8.93 -1.16 -12.37
CA LEU A 172 -8.41 -2.03 -11.31
C LEU A 172 -7.92 -1.26 -10.06
N PRO A 173 -7.24 -0.10 -10.16
CA PRO A 173 -6.87 0.69 -8.99
C PRO A 173 -8.07 1.11 -8.15
N LYS A 174 -9.16 1.55 -8.80
CA LYS A 174 -10.38 1.98 -8.11
C LYS A 174 -11.09 0.79 -7.47
N LYS A 175 -11.23 -0.33 -8.19
CA LYS A 175 -11.80 -1.58 -7.66
C LYS A 175 -11.03 -2.07 -6.43
N LEU A 176 -9.70 -2.07 -6.50
CA LEU A 176 -8.84 -2.44 -5.38
C LEU A 176 -8.98 -1.49 -4.20
N TRP A 177 -9.06 -0.18 -4.46
CA TRP A 177 -9.29 0.81 -3.42
C TRP A 177 -10.60 0.56 -2.68
N ASP A 178 -11.72 0.44 -3.41
CA ASP A 178 -13.04 0.24 -2.83
C ASP A 178 -13.11 -1.10 -2.06
N PHE A 179 -12.51 -2.16 -2.60
CA PHE A 179 -12.37 -3.44 -1.93
C PHE A 179 -11.58 -3.32 -0.62
N SER A 180 -10.47 -2.59 -0.64
CA SER A 180 -9.60 -2.40 0.53
C SER A 180 -10.29 -1.54 1.60
N GLU A 181 -11.02 -0.49 1.22
CA GLU A 181 -11.82 0.31 2.17
C GLU A 181 -12.87 -0.53 2.87
N ASN A 182 -13.55 -1.41 2.14
CA ASN A 182 -14.57 -2.30 2.71
C ASN A 182 -13.95 -3.30 3.69
N LEU A 183 -12.83 -3.93 3.32
CA LEU A 183 -12.14 -4.90 4.19
C LEU A 183 -11.49 -4.26 5.42
N THR A 184 -11.14 -2.98 5.35
CA THR A 184 -10.49 -2.26 6.45
C THR A 184 -11.45 -1.42 7.27
N GLU A 185 -12.74 -1.37 6.93
CA GLU A 185 -13.76 -0.57 7.63
C GLU A 185 -13.34 0.90 7.75
N LEU A 186 -12.95 1.52 6.63
CA LEU A 186 -12.61 2.94 6.55
C LEU A 186 -13.79 3.84 6.14
N LYS A 187 -14.97 3.26 5.87
CA LYS A 187 -16.21 3.97 5.55
C LYS A 187 -17.13 4.09 6.76
#